data_AF-A0A661W6P0-F1
#
_entry.id   AF-A0A661W6P0-F1
#
_cell.length_a   1.000
_cell.length_b   1.000
_cell.length_c   1.000
_cell.angle_alpha   90.00
_cell.angle_beta   90.00
_cell.angle_gamma   90.00
#
_symmetry.space_group_name_H-M   'P 1'
#
loop_
_entity.id
_entity.type
_entity.pdbx_description
1 polymer ?
#
loop_
_entity_poly.entity_id
_entity_poly.type
_entity_poly.pdbx_seq_one_letter_code
_entity_poly.pdbx_strand_id
1 'polypeptide(L)'
;MAIGRCPVTVQVVQWTGDNLEEVISFTGLHPSARKWTWEEFKEVVRKEGLKIFTFEGPKMAAVGDYIIKDRNGELYLCRPVALPKGG
;
A
#
# COMPACT_ATOMS: atom_id res chain seq x y z
N MET A 1 33.34 -9.50 10.34
CA MET A 1 32.43 -8.34 10.19
C MET A 1 31.02 -8.90 10.01
N ALA A 2 30.22 -8.92 11.08
CA ALA A 2 28.84 -9.36 11.00
C ALA A 2 28.03 -8.20 10.40
N ILE A 3 27.49 -8.40 9.20
CA ILE A 3 26.39 -7.58 8.70
C ILE A 3 25.22 -7.77 9.67
N GLY A 4 25.05 -6.83 10.61
CA GLY A 4 23.91 -6.83 11.50
C GLY A 4 22.65 -6.82 10.64
N ARG A 5 21.88 -7.90 10.66
CA ARG A 5 20.48 -7.84 10.25
C ARG A 5 19.84 -6.86 11.22
N CYS A 6 19.71 -5.60 10.83
CA CYS A 6 18.76 -4.73 11.49
C CYS A 6 17.42 -5.46 11.37
N PRO A 7 16.77 -5.89 12.48
CA PRO A 7 15.40 -6.36 12.40
C PRO A 7 14.58 -5.09 12.18
N VAL A 8 14.62 -4.56 10.96
CA VAL A 8 13.70 -3.53 10.52
C VAL A 8 12.35 -4.23 10.47
N THR A 9 11.64 -4.17 11.60
CA THR A 9 10.25 -4.62 11.71
C THR A 9 9.41 -3.67 10.87
N VAL A 10 9.39 -3.91 9.57
CA VAL A 10 8.49 -3.27 8.63
C VAL A 10 7.22 -4.10 8.57
N GLN A 11 6.07 -3.43 8.59
CA GLN A 11 4.79 -4.10 8.39
C GLN A 11 4.48 -4.10 6.90
N VAL A 12 3.78 -5.12 6.41
CA VAL A 12 3.40 -5.22 5.00
C VAL A 12 1.97 -5.73 4.88
N VAL A 13 1.21 -5.15 3.96
CA VAL A 13 -0.10 -5.62 3.52
C VAL A 13 -0.11 -5.72 2.00
N GLN A 14 -0.71 -6.77 1.45
CA GLN A 14 -0.88 -6.89 0.00
C GLN A 14 -2.22 -6.29 -0.40
N TRP A 15 -2.28 -5.51 -1.47
CA TRP A 15 -3.54 -5.07 -2.06
C TRP A 15 -4.11 -6.18 -2.94
N THR A 16 -5.18 -6.86 -2.50
CA THR A 16 -5.79 -7.97 -3.26
C THR A 16 -6.92 -7.52 -4.18
N GLY A 17 -7.38 -6.26 -4.07
CA GLY A 17 -8.58 -5.76 -4.76
C GLY A 17 -9.84 -5.85 -3.91
N ASP A 18 -9.89 -6.82 -3.00
CA ASP A 18 -11.05 -7.09 -2.15
C ASP A 18 -10.80 -6.77 -0.67
N ASN A 19 -9.55 -6.59 -0.25
CA ASN A 19 -9.17 -6.34 1.16
C ASN A 19 -9.06 -4.84 1.51
N LEU A 20 -9.97 -4.00 1.00
CA LEU A 20 -9.86 -2.54 1.16
C LEU A 20 -9.92 -2.11 2.62
N GLU A 21 -10.78 -2.75 3.42
CA GLU A 21 -10.90 -2.48 4.86
C GLU A 21 -9.58 -2.73 5.60
N GLU A 22 -8.90 -3.82 5.27
CA GLU A 22 -7.60 -4.18 5.84
C GLU A 22 -6.54 -3.15 5.46
N VAL A 23 -6.48 -2.78 4.18
CA VAL A 23 -5.52 -1.78 3.70
C VAL A 23 -5.77 -0.42 4.35
N ILE A 24 -7.03 0.03 4.47
CA ILE A 24 -7.33 1.31 5.12
C ILE A 24 -7.07 1.26 6.63
N SER A 25 -7.29 0.12 7.28
CA SER A 25 -6.88 -0.08 8.68
C SER A 25 -5.37 0.02 8.85
N PHE A 26 -4.61 -0.50 7.88
CA PHE A 26 -3.16 -0.50 7.87
C PHE A 26 -2.55 0.88 7.57
N THR A 27 -3.02 1.56 6.51
CA THR A 27 -2.50 2.85 6.06
C THR A 27 -3.10 4.03 6.81
N GLY A 28 -4.30 3.85 7.36
CA GLY A 28 -5.17 4.94 7.80
C GLY A 28 -5.93 5.59 6.64
N LEU A 29 -7.06 6.23 6.96
CA LEU A 29 -7.86 6.99 6.00
C LEU A 29 -7.28 8.40 5.80
N HIS A 30 -6.83 8.68 4.58
CA HIS A 30 -6.30 10.00 4.23
C HIS A 30 -7.41 11.09 4.32
N PRO A 31 -7.10 12.33 4.75
CA PRO A 31 -8.08 13.41 4.85
C PRO A 31 -8.87 13.68 3.56
N SER A 32 -8.26 13.46 2.39
CA SER A 32 -8.93 13.63 1.09
C SER A 32 -10.09 12.66 0.86
N ALA A 33 -10.10 11.51 1.54
CA ALA A 33 -11.15 10.51 1.45
C ALA A 33 -12.26 10.71 2.49
N ARG A 34 -12.07 11.58 3.51
CA ARG A 34 -13.07 11.86 4.56
C ARG A 34 -14.34 12.54 4.03
N LYS A 35 -14.30 13.07 2.80
CA LYS A 35 -15.46 13.68 2.14
C LYS A 35 -16.44 12.66 1.56
N TRP A 36 -16.05 11.39 1.48
CA TRP A 36 -16.85 10.30 0.93
C TRP A 36 -17.32 9.36 2.03
N THR A 37 -18.51 8.79 1.88
CA THR A 37 -18.94 7.64 2.68
C THR A 37 -18.10 6.40 2.33
N TRP A 38 -18.15 5.36 3.17
CA TRP A 38 -17.43 4.10 2.91
C TRP A 38 -17.85 3.46 1.58
N GLU A 39 -19.13 3.52 1.23
CA GLU A 39 -19.65 2.97 -0.01
C GLU A 39 -19.18 3.75 -1.25
N GLU A 40 -19.23 5.08 -1.19
CA GLU A 40 -18.68 5.94 -2.25
C GLU A 40 -17.19 5.74 -2.41
N PHE A 41 -16.44 5.63 -1.30
CA PHE A 41 -15.00 5.39 -1.34
C PHE A 41 -14.67 4.05 -2.01
N LYS A 42 -15.42 2.97 -1.69
CA LYS A 42 -15.30 1.68 -2.39
C LYS A 42 -15.55 1.84 -3.89
N GLU A 43 -16.57 2.60 -4.28
CA GLU A 43 -16.87 2.82 -5.70
C GLU A 43 -15.76 3.61 -6.41
N VAL A 44 -15.22 4.66 -5.76
CA VAL A 44 -14.08 5.42 -6.27
C VAL A 44 -12.86 4.52 -6.43
N VAL A 45 -12.51 3.71 -5.43
CA VAL A 45 -11.39 2.77 -5.52
C VAL A 45 -11.61 1.74 -6.63
N ARG A 46 -12.85 1.31 -6.85
CA ARG A 46 -13.20 0.37 -7.93
C ARG A 46 -13.09 1.01 -9.31
N LYS A 47 -13.45 2.29 -9.46
CA LYS A 47 -13.44 3.02 -10.73
C LYS A 47 -12.07 3.60 -11.07
N GLU A 48 -11.43 4.26 -10.11
CA GLU A 48 -10.17 4.98 -10.27
C GLU A 48 -8.96 4.16 -9.80
N GLY A 49 -9.13 3.17 -8.94
CA GLY A 49 -8.03 2.41 -8.34
C GLY A 49 -7.65 2.91 -6.95
N LEU A 50 -6.86 2.10 -6.23
CA LEU A 50 -6.42 2.43 -4.88
C LEU A 50 -5.25 3.41 -4.92
N LYS A 51 -5.41 4.57 -4.30
CA LYS A 51 -4.38 5.62 -4.24
C LYS A 51 -3.70 5.63 -2.87
N ILE A 52 -2.39 5.38 -2.85
CA ILE A 52 -1.57 5.36 -1.65
C ILE A 52 -0.72 6.63 -1.60
N PHE A 53 -0.75 7.32 -0.46
CA PHE A 53 0.07 8.51 -0.24
C PHE A 53 1.39 8.09 0.39
N THR A 54 2.46 8.12 -0.41
CA THR A 54 3.83 7.83 0.03
C THR A 54 4.61 9.14 0.23
N PHE A 55 5.79 9.08 0.84
CA PHE A 55 6.67 10.26 0.96
C PHE A 55 7.11 10.81 -0.42
N GLU A 56 7.23 9.94 -1.42
CA GLU A 56 7.51 10.31 -2.81
C GLU A 56 6.30 10.93 -3.53
N GLY A 57 5.15 11.02 -2.85
CA GLY A 57 3.89 11.49 -3.39
C GLY A 57 2.86 10.37 -3.58
N PRO A 58 1.71 10.69 -4.20
CA PRO A 58 0.65 9.72 -4.41
C PRO A 58 1.02 8.70 -5.50
N LYS A 59 0.94 7.41 -5.17
CA LYS A 59 1.13 6.29 -6.11
C LYS A 59 -0.17 5.48 -6.23
N MET A 60 -0.46 4.94 -7.41
CA MET A 60 -1.60 4.06 -7.65
C MET A 60 -1.20 2.60 -7.43
N ALA A 61 -1.86 1.95 -6.48
CA ALA A 61 -1.70 0.54 -6.19
C ALA A 61 -2.53 -0.31 -7.17
N ALA A 62 -1.86 -1.25 -7.83
CA ALA A 62 -2.48 -2.30 -8.61
C ALA A 62 -2.73 -3.54 -7.74
N VAL A 63 -3.72 -4.35 -8.10
CA VAL A 63 -3.95 -5.64 -7.43
C VAL A 63 -2.69 -6.49 -7.52
N GLY A 64 -2.23 -6.99 -6.37
CA GLY A 64 -0.98 -7.71 -6.20
C GLY A 64 0.17 -6.85 -5.66
N ASP A 65 0.05 -5.52 -5.67
CA ASP A 65 1.06 -4.63 -5.09
C ASP A 65 1.10 -4.77 -3.55
N TYR A 66 2.29 -4.61 -2.99
CA TYR A 66 2.51 -4.60 -1.54
C TYR A 66 2.63 -3.18 -1.02
N ILE A 67 1.97 -2.89 0.08
CA ILE A 67 2.06 -1.62 0.81
C ILE A 67 2.85 -1.90 2.08
N ILE A 68 3.98 -1.22 2.21
CA ILE A 68 4.92 -1.40 3.31
C ILE A 68 4.83 -0.17 4.19
N LYS A 69 4.76 -0.37 5.51
CA LYS A 69 4.81 0.68 6.51
C LYS A 69 6.05 0.52 7.36
N ASP A 70 6.88 1.55 7.39
CA ASP A 70 8.07 1.58 8.24
C ASP A 70 7.71 1.91 9.70
N ARG A 71 8.71 1.85 10.60
CA ARG A 71 8.57 2.21 12.01
C ARG A 71 8.17 3.67 12.26
N ASN A 72 8.49 4.59 11.33
CA ASN A 72 8.08 6.00 11.40
C ASN A 72 6.65 6.20 10.88
N GLY A 73 6.01 5.16 10.35
CA GLY A 73 4.68 5.22 9.73
C GLY A 73 4.71 5.65 8.27
N GLU A 74 5.88 5.73 7.65
CA GLU A 74 6.02 6.09 6.23
C GLU A 74 5.56 4.92 5.37
N LEU A 75 4.74 5.22 4.36
CA LEU A 75 4.17 4.23 3.44
C LEU A 75 4.99 4.16 2.17
N TYR A 76 5.26 2.95 1.71
CA TYR A 76 5.94 2.63 0.47
C TYR A 76 5.08 1.67 -0.36
N LEU A 77 5.00 1.91 -1.66
CA LEU A 77 4.35 0.99 -2.60
C LEU A 77 5.42 0.16 -3.29
N CYS A 78 5.36 -1.16 -3.11
CA CYS A 78 6.27 -2.12 -3.70
C CYS A 78 5.50 -3.03 -4.67
N ARG A 79 5.75 -2.84 -5.97
CA ARG A 79 5.24 -3.74 -7.00
C ARG A 79 6.14 -4.97 -7.08
N PRO A 80 5.60 -6.20 -6.97
CA PRO A 80 6.41 -7.39 -7.19
C PRO A 80 6.96 -7.36 -8.62
N VAL A 81 8.29 -7.22 -8.75
CA VAL A 81 8.93 -7.37 -10.06
C VAL A 81 8.91 -8.86 -10.39
N ALA A 82 8.28 -9.24 -11.48
CA ALA A 82 8.53 -10.54 -12.07
C ALA A 82 10.01 -10.54 -12.48
N LEU A 83 10.85 -11.26 -11.73
CA LEU A 83 12.20 -11.56 -12.21
C LEU A 83 12.02 -12.21 -13.59
N PRO A 84 12.63 -11.69 -14.67
CA PRO A 84 12.56 -12.37 -15.95
C PRO A 84 13.12 -13.77 -15.74
N LYS A 85 12.29 -14.80 -15.97
CA LYS A 85 12.81 -16.17 -16.05
C LYS A 85 13.81 -16.15 -17.21
N GLY A 86 15.09 -16.34 -16.87
CA GLY A 86 16.17 -16.34 -17.84
C GLY A 86 15.83 -17.25 -19.00
N GLY A 87 15.99 -16.72 -20.21
CA GLY A 87 16.03 -17.49 -21.45
C GLY A 87 17.37 -18.18 -21.61
#